data_AF-K0WTX3-F1
#
_entry.id   AF-K0WTX3-F1
#
_cell.length_a   1.000
_cell.length_b   1.000
_cell.length_c   1.000
_cell.angle_alpha   90.00
_cell.angle_beta   90.00
_cell.angle_gamma   90.00
#
_symmetry.space_group_name_H-M   'P 1'
#
loop_
_entity.id
_entity.type
_entity.pdbx_description
1 polymer ?
#
loop_
_entity_poly.entity_id
_entity_poly.type
_entity_poly.pdbx_seq_one_letter_code
_entity_poly.pdbx_strand_id
1 'polypeptide(L)' 'MLPEIKGEKYMTVLPEDPMILFSFINTKLRDNYVSLDELCDDMHISKADLVAKLGSVGFEYNPQQNKFW' A
#
# COMPACT_ATOMS: atom_id res chain seq x y z
N MET A 1 23.60 7.34 0.54
CA MET A 1 23.51 6.26 -0.46
C MET A 1 23.83 4.97 0.27
N LEU A 2 22.81 4.21 0.66
CA LEU A 2 23.03 2.97 1.42
C LEU A 2 23.48 1.86 0.46
N PRO A 3 24.43 0.99 0.87
CA PRO A 3 25.02 -0.01 -0.01
C PRO A 3 24.03 -1.14 -0.32
N GLU A 4 24.04 -1.60 -1.58
CA GLU A 4 23.25 -2.74 -2.04
C GLU A 4 23.77 -4.04 -1.43
N ILE A 5 23.00 -4.63 -0.52
CA ILE A 5 23.20 -6.01 -0.07
C ILE A 5 22.43 -6.91 -1.03
N LYS A 6 23.18 -7.73 -1.77
CA LYS A 6 22.68 -8.68 -2.78
C LYS A 6 21.89 -9.79 -2.08
N GLY A 7 20.55 -9.71 -2.05
CA GLY A 7 19.70 -10.86 -1.72
C GLY A 7 18.47 -10.63 -0.84
N GLU A 8 18.25 -9.45 -0.27
CA GLU A 8 17.02 -9.14 0.47
C GLU A 8 16.42 -7.86 -0.11
N LYS A 9 15.44 -8.04 -0.99
CA LYS A 9 14.59 -6.95 -1.49
C LYS A 9 13.95 -6.31 -0.24
N TYR A 10 14.23 -5.04 0.03
CA TYR A 10 13.77 -4.34 1.22
C TYR A 10 12.27 -4.60 1.44
N MET A 11 11.91 -5.29 2.52
CA MET A 11 10.50 -5.43 2.89
C MET A 11 9.97 -4.04 3.21
N THR A 12 8.93 -3.62 2.50
CA THR A 12 8.22 -2.39 2.80
C THR A 12 7.68 -2.47 4.23
N VAL A 13 8.18 -1.61 5.12
CA VAL A 13 7.62 -1.47 6.46
C VAL A 13 6.33 -0.65 6.33
N LEU A 14 5.18 -1.32 6.50
CA LEU A 14 3.88 -0.69 6.49
C LEU A 14 3.49 -0.20 7.89
N PRO A 15 2.76 0.93 8.00
CA PRO A 15 2.13 1.31 9.26
C PRO A 15 1.18 0.22 9.78
N GLU A 16 1.27 -0.07 11.07
CA GLU A 16 0.38 -1.05 11.69
C GLU A 16 -0.99 -0.49 12.02
N ASP A 17 -1.05 0.77 12.46
CA ASP A 17 -2.31 1.48 12.73
C ASP A 17 -3.13 1.64 11.43
N PRO A 18 -4.39 1.18 11.40
CA PRO A 18 -5.21 1.22 10.19
C PRO A 18 -5.46 2.62 9.63
N MET A 19 -5.54 3.67 10.47
CA MET A 19 -5.77 5.04 10.01
C MET A 19 -4.51 5.64 9.39
N ILE A 20 -3.34 5.35 9.97
CA ILE A 20 -2.06 5.75 9.39
C ILE A 20 -1.80 4.97 8.09
N LEU A 21 -2.11 3.67 8.07
CA LEU A 21 -2.00 2.84 6.87
C LEU A 21 -2.90 3.38 5.74
N PHE A 22 -4.14 3.72 6.06
CA PHE A 22 -5.07 4.35 5.11
C PHE A 22 -4.48 5.62 4.49
N SER A 23 -3.98 6.54 5.32
CA SER A 23 -3.37 7.80 4.85
C SER A 23 -2.13 7.55 3.99
N PHE A 24 -1.27 6.62 4.41
CA PHE A 24 -0.07 6.22 3.70
C PHE A 24 -0.39 5.67 2.30
N ILE A 25 -1.31 4.72 2.21
CA ILE A 25 -1.70 4.09 0.94
C ILE A 25 -2.37 5.11 0.01
N ASN A 26 -3.31 5.92 0.50
CA ASN A 26 -3.95 6.95 -0.32
C ASN A 26 -2.97 8.01 -0.83
N THR A 27 -1.95 8.37 -0.03
CA THR A 27 -0.89 9.28 -0.48
C THR A 27 -0.06 8.66 -1.59
N LYS A 28 0.31 7.38 -1.45
CA LYS A 28 1.06 6.64 -2.48
C LYS A 28 0.26 6.45 -3.78
N LEU A 29 -1.01 6.08 -3.69
CA LEU A 29 -1.89 5.96 -4.86
C LEU A 29 -2.07 7.30 -5.58
N ARG A 30 -2.11 8.43 -4.85
CA ARG A 30 -2.21 9.76 -5.47
C ARG A 30 -0.93 10.17 -6.18
N ASP A 31 0.22 9.97 -5.53
CA ASP A 31 1.48 10.60 -5.95
C ASP A 31 2.36 9.70 -6.81
N ASN A 32 2.19 8.37 -6.74
CA ASN A 32 3.18 7.42 -7.27
C ASN A 32 2.63 6.30 -8.15
N TYR A 33 1.34 5.93 -8.07
CA TYR A 33 0.83 4.73 -8.72
C TYR A 33 -0.49 4.96 -9.44
N VAL A 34 -0.69 4.34 -10.60
CA VAL A 34 -1.95 4.48 -11.37
C VAL A 34 -3.04 3.51 -10.91
N SER A 35 -2.69 2.53 -10.06
CA SER A 35 -3.63 1.55 -9.52
C SER A 35 -3.12 0.94 -8.22
N LEU A 36 -4.02 0.28 -7.47
CA LEU A 36 -3.65 -0.51 -6.30
C LEU A 36 -2.80 -1.74 -6.65
N ASP A 37 -3.00 -2.34 -7.83
CA ASP A 37 -2.20 -3.48 -8.28
C ASP A 37 -0.73 -3.08 -8.48
N GLU A 38 -0.48 -1.97 -9.18
CA GLU A 38 0.90 -1.46 -9.38
C GLU A 38 1.60 -1.13 -8.07
N LEU A 39 0.89 -0.50 -7.12
CA LEU A 39 1.40 -0.22 -5.78
C LEU A 39 1.78 -1.53 -5.07
N CYS A 40 0.89 -2.51 -5.07
CA CYS A 40 1.11 -3.80 -4.40
C CYS A 40 2.28 -4.58 -5.01
N ASP A 41 2.42 -4.58 -6.33
CA ASP A 41 3.50 -5.26 -7.04
C ASP A 41 4.88 -4.61 -6.78
N ASP A 42 4.94 -3.27 -6.81
CA ASP A 42 6.18 -2.52 -6.59
C ASP A 42 6.63 -2.59 -5.12
N MET A 43 5.69 -2.50 -4.18
CA MET A 43 5.97 -2.49 -2.73
C MET A 43 5.98 -3.88 -2.08
N HIS A 44 5.75 -4.95 -2.85
CA HIS A 44 5.63 -6.35 -2.38
C HIS A 44 4.58 -6.54 -1.28
N ILE A 45 3.40 -5.94 -1.47
CA ILE A 45 2.27 -5.99 -0.54
C ILE A 45 1.19 -6.93 -1.09
N SER A 46 0.65 -7.81 -0.24
CA SER A 46 -0.55 -8.57 -0.57
C SER A 46 -1.76 -7.65 -0.65
N LYS A 47 -2.30 -7.47 -1.87
CA LYS A 47 -3.51 -6.68 -2.11
C LYS A 47 -4.70 -7.19 -1.29
N ALA A 48 -4.86 -8.51 -1.21
CA ALA A 48 -5.94 -9.14 -0.46
C ALA A 48 -5.86 -8.79 1.04
N ASP A 49 -4.68 -8.89 1.63
CA ASP A 49 -4.50 -8.60 3.06
C ASP A 49 -4.66 -7.11 3.35
N LEU A 50 -4.17 -6.24 2.45
CA LEU A 50 -4.33 -4.80 2.58
C LEU A 50 -5.81 -4.39 2.54
N VAL A 51 -6.56 -4.91 1.56
CA VAL A 51 -8.00 -4.65 1.43
C VAL A 51 -8.76 -5.22 2.63
N ALA A 52 -8.43 -6.43 3.08
CA ALA A 52 -9.07 -7.02 4.27
C ALA A 52 -8.79 -6.21 5.53
N LYS A 53 -7.55 -5.76 5.73
CA LYS A 53 -7.14 -4.95 6.89
C LYS A 53 -7.87 -3.61 6.92
N LEU A 54 -7.86 -2.85 5.82
CA LEU A 54 -8.57 -1.57 5.73
C LEU A 54 -10.10 -1.75 5.75
N GLY A 55 -10.62 -2.82 5.14
CA GLY A 55 -12.03 -3.20 5.19
C GLY A 55 -12.52 -3.52 6.60
N SER A 56 -11.68 -4.11 7.45
CA SER A 56 -12.04 -4.42 8.84
C SER A 56 -12.35 -3.18 9.70
N VAL A 57 -11.90 -1.99 9.26
CA VAL A 57 -12.19 -0.69 9.90
C VAL A 57 -13.12 0.19 9.05
N GLY A 58 -13.75 -0.38 8.01
CA GLY A 58 -14.78 0.27 7.23
C GLY A 58 -14.32 1.01 5.96
N PHE A 59 -13.06 0.85 5.55
CA PHE A 59 -12.57 1.45 4.30
C PHE A 59 -12.71 0.52 3.11
N GLU A 60 -13.03 1.07 1.95
CA GLU A 60 -13.17 0.31 0.70
C GLU A 60 -12.33 0.94 -0.42
N TYR A 61 -11.72 0.11 -1.28
CA TYR A 61 -10.97 0.60 -2.43
C TYR A 61 -11.90 0.92 -3.61
N ASN A 62 -11.82 2.15 -4.11
CA ASN A 62 -12.47 2.58 -5.35
C ASN A 62 -11.45 2.65 -6.50
N PRO A 63 -11.49 1.72 -7.48
CA PRO A 63 -10.58 1.73 -8.62
C PRO A 63 -10.81 2.89 -9.59
N GLN A 64 -12.03 3.44 -9.68
CA GLN A 64 -12.32 4.59 -10.55
C GLN A 64 -11.67 5.87 -10.04
N GLN A 65 -11.58 6.02 -8.72
CA GLN A 65 -10.95 7.18 -8.08
C GLN A 65 -9.52 6.91 -7.62
N ASN A 66 -9.04 5.69 -7.81
CA ASN A 66 -7.75 5.18 -7.34
C ASN A 66 -7.44 5.55 -5.87
N LYS A 67 -8.38 5.28 -4.96
CA LYS A 67 -8.20 5.53 -3.52
C LYS A 67 -9.11 4.66 -2.66
N PHE A 68 -8.78 4.55 -1.38
CA PHE A 68 -9.69 4.08 -0.34
C PHE A 68 -10.57 5.24 0.16
N TRP A 69 -11.82 4.96 0.53
CA TRP A 69 -12.76 5.89 1.18
C TRP A 69 -13.39 5.32 2.45
#